data_AF-A0A4Y2WY79-F1
#
_entry.id   AF-A0A4Y2WY79-F1
#
_cell.length_a   1.000
_cell.length_b   1.000
_cell.length_c   1.000
_cell.angle_alpha   90.00
_cell.angle_beta   90.00
_cell.angle_gamma   90.00
#
_symmetry.space_group_name_H-M   'P 1'
#
loop_
_entity.id
_entity.type
_entity.pdbx_description
1 polymer ?
#
loop_
_entity_poly.entity_id
_entity_poly.type
_entity_poly.pdbx_seq_one_letter_code
_entity_poly.pdbx_strand_id
1 'polypeptide(L)'
;MTHILRATAEALGHNTEDLIINRSSIQRCRQKLRAERASAIRNERLTSQLEFATVHWDGKLLPTMTRNKKVKNLPVIISANGQEYLLGVPQLTSCSGDDMAAASYNLLAANKLFDTVQTLCCDIYYI
;
A
#
# COMPACT_ATOMS: atom_id res chain seq x y z
N MET A 1 -9.18 0.83 20.36
CA MET A 1 -9.68 0.15 19.14
C MET A 1 -10.80 -0.83 19.45
N THR A 2 -10.61 -1.83 20.31
CA THR A 2 -11.67 -2.78 20.71
C THR A 2 -12.86 -2.09 21.41
N HIS A 3 -12.58 -1.15 22.33
CA HIS A 3 -13.62 -0.35 22.99
C HIS A 3 -14.44 0.51 22.02
N ILE A 4 -13.79 1.05 20.98
CA ILE A 4 -14.47 1.86 19.95
C ILE A 4 -15.42 0.97 19.16
N LEU A 5 -14.94 -0.18 18.67
CA LEU A 5 -15.78 -1.13 17.93
C LEU A 5 -16.97 -1.62 18.77
N ARG A 6 -16.75 -1.85 20.07
CA ARG A 6 -17.81 -2.27 20.99
C ARG A 6 -18.86 -1.18 21.19
N ALA A 7 -18.42 0.04 21.48
CA ALA A 7 -19.31 1.20 21.61
C ALA A 7 -20.08 1.50 20.31
N THR A 8 -19.44 1.36 19.15
CA THR A 8 -20.12 1.52 17.85
C THR A 8 -21.17 0.44 17.63
N ALA A 9 -20.88 -0.82 17.98
CA ALA A 9 -21.86 -1.90 17.87
C ALA A 9 -23.06 -1.69 18.79
N GLU A 10 -22.83 -1.31 20.06
CA GLU A 10 -23.89 -0.95 21.02
C GLU A 10 -24.76 0.19 20.49
N ALA A 11 -24.14 1.26 19.96
CA ALA A 11 -24.85 2.41 19.40
C ALA A 11 -25.70 2.05 18.16
N LEU A 12 -25.31 1.01 17.42
CA LEU A 12 -26.07 0.46 16.29
C LEU A 12 -27.13 -0.57 16.71
N GLY A 13 -27.29 -0.82 18.01
CA GLY A 13 -28.26 -1.79 18.56
C GLY A 13 -27.81 -3.25 18.48
N HIS A 14 -26.51 -3.51 18.25
CA HIS A 14 -25.96 -4.86 18.25
C HIS A 14 -25.50 -5.29 19.65
N ASN A 15 -25.79 -6.53 20.02
CA ASN A 15 -25.24 -7.15 21.22
C ASN A 15 -23.75 -7.46 20.99
N THR A 16 -22.90 -6.97 21.87
CA THR A 16 -21.45 -7.08 21.73
C THR A 16 -20.89 -8.43 22.16
N GLU A 17 -21.63 -9.17 22.96
CA GLU A 17 -21.25 -10.52 23.39
C GLU A 17 -21.28 -11.51 22.21
N ASP A 18 -22.05 -11.19 21.17
CA ASP A 18 -22.16 -11.99 19.95
C ASP A 18 -21.01 -11.70 18.95
N LEU A 19 -20.14 -10.73 19.25
CA LEU A 19 -19.09 -10.26 18.35
C LEU A 19 -17.69 -10.70 18.79
N ILE A 20 -16.90 -11.22 17.83
CA ILE A 20 -15.49 -11.60 18.07
C ILE A 20 -14.58 -10.35 18.01
N ILE A 21 -14.55 -9.55 19.09
CA ILE A 21 -13.83 -8.26 19.18
C ILE A 21 -12.44 -8.39 19.84
N ASN A 22 -11.92 -9.60 20.04
CA ASN A 22 -10.56 -9.74 20.59
C ASN A 22 -9.47 -9.25 19.61
N ARG A 23 -8.37 -8.73 20.17
CA ARG A 23 -7.28 -8.07 19.40
C ARG A 23 -6.73 -8.96 18.28
N SER A 24 -6.46 -10.24 18.55
CA SER A 24 -5.86 -11.16 17.58
C SER A 24 -6.81 -11.50 16.43
N SER A 25 -8.11 -11.64 16.71
CA SER A 25 -9.12 -11.90 15.69
C SER A 25 -9.34 -10.69 14.79
N ILE A 26 -9.39 -9.48 15.37
CA ILE A 26 -9.41 -8.23 14.58
C ILE A 26 -8.16 -8.11 13.70
N GLN A 27 -6.98 -8.43 14.23
CA GLN A 27 -5.74 -8.38 13.47
C GLN A 27 -5.77 -9.34 12.27
N ARG A 28 -6.16 -10.60 12.49
CA ARG A 28 -6.29 -11.60 11.42
C ARG A 28 -7.33 -11.19 10.37
N CYS A 29 -8.50 -10.73 10.82
CA CYS A 29 -9.55 -10.23 9.93
C CYS A 29 -9.04 -9.07 9.05
N ARG A 30 -8.35 -8.10 9.65
CA ARG A 30 -7.74 -6.99 8.90
C ARG A 30 -6.66 -7.44 7.92
N GLN A 31 -5.85 -8.44 8.28
CA GLN A 31 -4.84 -8.99 7.36
C GLN A 31 -5.52 -9.65 6.15
N LYS A 32 -6.54 -10.49 6.40
CA LYS A 32 -7.32 -11.14 5.34
C LYS A 32 -7.97 -10.12 4.40
N LEU A 33 -8.74 -9.18 4.95
CA LEU A 33 -9.42 -8.14 4.16
C LEU A 33 -8.45 -7.27 3.35
N ARG A 34 -7.26 -6.95 3.91
CA ARG A 34 -6.23 -6.22 3.15
C ARG A 34 -5.64 -7.04 2.02
N ALA A 35 -5.40 -8.33 2.24
CA ALA A 35 -4.89 -9.23 1.19
C ALA A 35 -5.91 -9.39 0.06
N GLU A 36 -7.20 -9.57 0.39
CA GLU A 36 -8.30 -9.65 -0.57
C GLU A 36 -8.42 -8.36 -1.38
N ARG A 37 -8.45 -7.20 -0.73
CA ARG A 37 -8.48 -5.90 -1.41
C ARG A 37 -7.27 -5.68 -2.31
N ALA A 38 -6.06 -6.02 -1.84
CA ALA A 38 -4.86 -5.91 -2.66
C ALA A 38 -4.93 -6.83 -3.90
N SER A 39 -5.55 -8.01 -3.79
CA SER A 39 -5.77 -8.87 -4.95
C SER A 39 -6.80 -8.30 -5.92
N ALA A 40 -7.90 -7.74 -5.41
CA ALA A 40 -8.93 -7.11 -6.23
C ALA A 40 -8.36 -5.94 -7.05
N ILE A 41 -7.60 -5.04 -6.40
CA ILE A 41 -6.94 -3.90 -7.05
C ILE A 41 -5.97 -4.38 -8.14
N ARG A 42 -5.18 -5.42 -7.87
CA ARG A 42 -4.26 -5.99 -8.88
C ARG A 42 -5.01 -6.54 -10.09
N ASN A 43 -6.12 -7.21 -9.89
CA ASN A 43 -6.90 -7.81 -10.96
C ASN A 43 -7.61 -6.74 -11.82
N GLU A 44 -8.24 -5.75 -11.18
CA GLU A 44 -8.88 -4.61 -11.86
C GLU A 44 -7.89 -3.84 -12.76
N ARG A 45 -6.67 -3.66 -12.27
CA ARG A 45 -5.59 -3.06 -13.06
C ARG A 45 -5.18 -3.94 -14.26
N LEU A 46 -5.06 -5.26 -14.08
CA LEU A 46 -4.72 -6.19 -15.19
C LEU A 46 -5.79 -6.22 -16.29
N THR A 47 -7.05 -5.94 -15.93
CA THR A 47 -8.14 -5.85 -16.90
C THR A 47 -8.19 -4.49 -17.62
N SER A 48 -7.50 -3.48 -17.11
CA SER A 48 -7.46 -2.15 -17.71
C SER A 48 -6.39 -2.10 -18.80
N GLN A 49 -6.75 -1.70 -20.01
CA GLN A 49 -5.75 -1.33 -21.02
C GLN A 49 -5.14 0.02 -20.62
N LEU A 50 -3.86 -0.01 -20.29
CA LEU A 50 -3.08 1.16 -19.92
C LEU A 50 -2.24 1.60 -21.13
N GLU A 51 -2.63 2.67 -21.81
CA GLU A 51 -1.87 3.23 -22.94
C GLU A 51 -0.75 4.17 -22.47
N PHE A 52 -1.05 4.98 -21.46
CA PHE A 52 -0.14 5.94 -20.83
C PHE A 52 -0.31 5.86 -19.31
N ALA A 53 0.81 5.76 -18.60
CA ALA A 53 0.81 5.84 -17.14
C ALA A 53 1.97 6.70 -16.61
N THR A 54 1.69 7.38 -15.50
CA THR A 54 2.71 8.04 -14.68
C THR A 54 2.99 7.17 -13.47
N VAL A 55 4.25 6.90 -13.16
CA VAL A 55 4.64 6.32 -11.87
C VAL A 55 4.99 7.43 -10.90
N HIS A 56 4.46 7.31 -9.69
CA HIS A 56 4.65 8.23 -8.58
C HIS A 56 5.32 7.50 -7.42
N TRP A 57 6.35 8.07 -6.83
CA TRP A 57 6.85 7.60 -5.54
C TRP A 57 7.20 8.77 -4.63
N ASP A 58 6.87 8.62 -3.35
CA ASP A 58 7.30 9.52 -2.28
C ASP A 58 7.79 8.69 -1.09
N GLY A 59 8.98 9.04 -0.60
CA GLY A 59 9.64 8.36 0.51
C GLY A 59 9.01 8.71 1.84
N LYS A 60 8.05 7.91 2.32
CA LYS A 60 7.47 8.11 3.66
C LYS A 60 8.20 7.30 4.74
N LEU A 61 8.74 8.01 5.72
CA LEU A 61 9.28 7.37 6.93
C LEU A 61 8.14 6.74 7.74
N LEU A 62 8.03 5.41 7.70
CA LEU A 62 7.08 4.67 8.53
C LEU A 62 7.84 3.90 9.61
N PRO A 63 7.52 4.07 10.90
CA PRO A 63 8.13 3.28 11.95
C PRO A 63 7.72 1.81 11.81
N THR A 64 8.71 0.92 11.64
CA THR A 64 8.50 -0.52 11.64
C THR A 64 8.21 -1.06 13.04
N MET A 65 7.43 -2.15 13.12
CA MET A 65 7.07 -2.80 14.40
C MET A 65 8.29 -3.36 15.17
N THR A 66 9.41 -3.57 14.51
CA THR A 66 10.66 -4.03 15.12
C THR A 66 11.41 -2.84 15.70
N ARG A 67 11.35 -2.69 17.03
CA ARG A 67 11.91 -1.60 17.86
C ARG A 67 13.37 -1.21 17.54
N ASN A 68 14.12 -2.04 16.83
CA ASN A 68 15.57 -1.88 16.63
C ASN A 68 16.01 -1.65 15.17
N LYS A 69 15.11 -1.56 14.18
CA LYS A 69 15.48 -1.23 12.79
C LYS A 69 14.58 -0.12 12.25
N LYS A 70 15.18 1.00 11.86
CA LYS A 70 14.51 2.04 11.05
C LYS A 70 14.47 1.54 9.61
N VAL A 71 13.41 0.84 9.23
CA VAL A 71 13.16 0.49 7.83
C VAL A 71 12.28 1.58 7.24
N LYS A 72 12.60 2.04 6.03
CA LYS A 72 11.79 3.04 5.33
C LYS A 72 10.87 2.31 4.36
N ASN A 73 9.65 2.80 4.18
CA ASN A 73 8.69 2.20 3.25
C ASN A 73 8.51 3.17 2.08
N LEU A 74 8.58 2.67 0.85
CA LEU A 74 8.37 3.49 -0.34
C LEU A 74 7.07 3.07 -1.04
N PRO A 75 5.95 3.77 -0.81
CA PRO A 75 4.77 3.60 -1.65
C PRO A 75 5.10 4.00 -3.09
N VAL A 76 4.86 3.08 -4.02
CA VAL A 76 4.96 3.32 -5.46
C VAL A 76 3.56 3.17 -6.03
N ILE A 77 3.09 4.22 -6.70
CA ILE A 77 1.74 4.36 -7.24
C ILE A 77 1.86 4.54 -8.75
N ILE A 78 0.89 4.02 -9.50
CA ILE A 78 0.71 4.36 -10.92
C ILE A 78 -0.59 5.12 -11.09
N SER A 79 -0.56 6.15 -11.92
CA SER A 79 -1.75 6.93 -12.27
C SER A 79 -1.97 6.85 -13.78
N ALA A 80 -3.17 6.44 -14.18
CA ALA A 80 -3.57 6.25 -15.57
C ALA A 80 -5.09 6.33 -15.71
N ASN A 81 -5.59 6.88 -16.82
CA ASN A 81 -7.03 7.00 -17.11
C ASN A 81 -7.84 7.64 -15.97
N GLY A 82 -7.26 8.61 -15.24
CA GLY A 82 -7.90 9.27 -14.10
C GLY A 82 -8.02 8.41 -12.83
N GLN A 83 -7.36 7.25 -12.80
CA GLN A 83 -7.32 6.33 -11.66
C GLN A 83 -5.90 6.17 -11.13
N GLU A 84 -5.78 5.83 -9.85
CA GLU A 84 -4.52 5.57 -9.17
C GLU A 84 -4.47 4.16 -8.58
N TYR A 85 -3.36 3.46 -8.79
CA TYR A 85 -3.16 2.07 -8.36
C TYR A 85 -1.85 1.95 -7.58
N LEU A 86 -1.93 1.41 -6.36
CA LEU A 86 -0.74 1.07 -5.59
C LEU A 86 -0.02 -0.14 -6.21
N LEU A 87 1.20 0.07 -6.72
CA LEU A 87 2.07 -0.99 -7.24
C LEU A 87 2.68 -1.83 -6.12
N GLY A 88 3.07 -1.17 -5.03
CA GLY A 88 3.66 -1.82 -3.87
C GLY A 88 4.17 -0.83 -2.83
N VAL A 89 4.62 -1.37 -1.70
CA VAL A 89 5.27 -0.60 -0.64
C VAL A 89 6.56 -1.34 -0.21
N PRO A 90 7.59 -1.36 -1.07
CA PRO A 90 8.88 -1.97 -0.75
C PRO A 90 9.48 -1.36 0.53
N GLN A 91 10.05 -2.24 1.34
CA GLN A 91 10.87 -1.87 2.47
C GLN A 91 12.29 -1.59 1.99
N LEU A 92 12.79 -0.41 2.32
CA LEU A 92 14.13 0.04 1.98
C LEU A 92 14.99 0.14 3.23
N THR A 93 16.24 -0.26 3.08
CA THR A 93 17.29 -0.10 4.09
C THR A 93 17.81 1.33 4.14
N SER A 94 17.79 2.04 3.01
CA SER A 94 18.07 3.47 2.93
C SER A 94 17.04 4.18 2.03
N CYS A 95 16.96 5.51 2.07
CA CYS A 95 16.20 6.28 1.07
C CYS A 95 17.17 7.11 0.23
N SER A 96 18.28 6.51 -0.19
CA SER A 96 19.03 7.07 -1.31
C SER A 96 18.14 7.10 -2.56
N GLY A 97 18.42 8.03 -3.48
CA GLY A 97 17.76 8.04 -4.78
C GLY A 97 17.86 6.68 -5.49
N ASP A 98 19.03 6.05 -5.41
CA ASP A 98 19.30 4.75 -6.02
C ASP A 98 18.44 3.62 -5.44
N ASP A 99 18.30 3.53 -4.11
CA ASP A 99 17.47 2.50 -3.47
C ASP A 99 15.99 2.69 -3.87
N MET A 100 15.54 3.95 -3.94
CA MET A 100 14.17 4.26 -4.33
C MET A 100 13.91 3.98 -5.83
N ALA A 101 14.86 4.33 -6.69
CA ALA A 101 14.80 4.06 -8.12
C ALA A 101 14.81 2.56 -8.41
N ALA A 102 15.71 1.80 -7.76
CA ALA A 102 15.79 0.35 -7.90
C ALA A 102 14.49 -0.35 -7.45
N ALA A 103 13.92 0.08 -6.31
CA ALA A 103 12.67 -0.47 -5.82
C ALA A 103 11.50 -0.19 -6.76
N SER A 104 11.42 1.04 -7.31
CA SER A 104 10.40 1.42 -8.29
C SER A 104 10.57 0.64 -9.60
N TYR A 105 11.80 0.52 -10.11
CA TYR A 105 12.12 -0.27 -11.29
C TYR A 105 11.71 -1.74 -11.13
N ASN A 106 12.05 -2.37 -10.01
CA ASN A 106 11.70 -3.75 -9.73
C ASN A 106 10.19 -3.98 -9.69
N LEU A 107 9.43 -3.02 -9.15
CA LEU A 107 7.96 -3.08 -9.19
C LEU A 107 7.43 -2.94 -10.61
N LEU A 108 7.96 -2.02 -11.42
CA LEU A 108 7.54 -1.89 -12.82
C LEU A 108 7.83 -3.17 -13.62
N ALA A 109 9.00 -3.78 -13.42
CA ALA A 109 9.38 -5.05 -14.03
C ALA A 109 8.42 -6.19 -13.62
N ALA A 110 8.20 -6.36 -12.32
CA ALA A 110 7.35 -7.42 -11.77
C ALA A 110 5.88 -7.32 -12.25
N ASN A 111 5.45 -6.11 -12.62
CA ASN A 111 4.11 -5.85 -13.11
C ASN A 111 4.04 -5.70 -14.65
N LYS A 112 5.16 -5.85 -15.38
CA LYS A 112 5.25 -5.74 -16.85
C LYS A 112 4.77 -4.39 -17.40
N LEU A 113 5.26 -3.30 -16.81
CA LEU A 113 4.77 -1.94 -17.10
C LEU A 113 5.75 -1.04 -17.86
N PHE A 114 6.89 -1.57 -18.31
CA PHE A 114 7.91 -0.74 -18.97
C PHE A 114 7.43 -0.10 -20.27
N ASP A 115 6.60 -0.79 -21.04
CA ASP A 115 6.07 -0.26 -22.31
C ASP A 115 4.90 0.72 -22.09
N THR A 116 4.38 0.79 -20.87
CA THR A 116 3.21 1.61 -20.50
C THR A 116 3.61 2.92 -19.81
N VAL A 117 4.64 2.89 -18.96
CA VAL A 117 5.06 4.04 -18.17
C VAL A 117 5.87 5.01 -19.03
N GLN A 118 5.37 6.24 -19.16
CA GLN A 118 6.01 7.28 -19.98
C GLN A 118 6.54 8.43 -19.13
N THR A 119 6.05 8.55 -17.90
CA THR A 119 6.35 9.68 -17.00
C THR A 119 6.67 9.19 -15.60
N LEU A 120 7.61 9.87 -14.96
CA LEU A 120 8.03 9.66 -13.58
C LEU A 120 7.71 10.93 -12.79
N CYS A 121 7.08 10.79 -11.63
CA CYS A 121 6.81 11.89 -10.72
C CYS A 121 7.37 11.53 -9.34
N CYS A 122 8.38 12.28 -8.91
CA CYS A 122 9.06 12.03 -7.65
C CYS A 122 9.60 13.33 -7.06
N ASP A 123 9.66 13.39 -5.74
CA ASP A 123 10.33 14.49 -5.07
C ASP A 123 11.84 14.41 -5.30
N ILE A 124 12.40 15.49 -5.83
CA ILE A 124 13.84 15.73 -5.87
C ILE A 124 14.24 16.41 -4.56
N TYR A 125 14.72 15.63 -3.60
CA TYR A 125 15.46 16.21 -2.49
C TYR A 125 16.81 16.69 -3.04
N TYR A 126 16.98 18.01 -3.19
CA TYR A 126 18.32 18.59 -3.35
C TYR A 126 19.15 18.17 -2.13
N ILE A 127 20.20 17.40 -2.39
CA ILE A 127 21.24 17.08 -1.42
C ILE A 127 22.10 18.33 -1.23
#